data_AF-A0A3B4U4Q5-F1
#
_entry.id   AF-A0A3B4U4Q5-F1
#
_cell.length_a   1.000
_cell.length_b   1.000
_cell.length_c   1.000
_cell.angle_alpha   90.00
_cell.angle_beta   90.00
_cell.angle_gamma   90.00
#
_symmetry.space_group_name_H-M   'P 1'
#
loop_
_entity.id
_entity.type
_entity.pdbx_description
1 polymer ?
#
loop_
_entity_poly.entity_id
_entity_poly.type
_entity_poly.pdbx_seq_one_letter_code
_entity_poly.pdbx_strand_id
1 'polypeptide(L)'
;MTSKFAEQHQFTKPNDNRALGLMSRSAHSVMEELEDIAIAYGQSDEFSFVFKRSSTWFKRRASKLMTHVASQFSSSYVFYWKEFFGDQPILYPPSFDGRVILYPSNRNLRDYLSWRQADCHINNLYNTVFWTLVQRAGLTTAQAEDRLKGTLAADKNEILFSEFDINYNNESALHRKGTTLIWEKRNETVTKRMKPPDEEEKHVPVIRSRRRVQAYHCDIIGDQFWEEHPDILEDDNC
;
A
#
# COMPACT_ATOMS: atom_id res chain seq x y z
N MET A 1 4.71 -7.19 -10.27
CA MET A 1 6.06 -7.78 -10.12
C MET A 1 5.94 -9.30 -10.30
N THR A 2 6.95 -10.03 -10.75
CA THR A 2 6.77 -11.48 -10.99
C THR A 2 7.11 -12.32 -9.76
N SER A 3 6.50 -13.51 -9.61
CA SER A 3 6.85 -14.49 -8.58
C SER A 3 8.35 -14.82 -8.57
N LYS A 4 8.96 -14.84 -9.75
CA LYS A 4 10.41 -14.97 -9.96
C LYS A 4 11.23 -13.88 -9.25
N PHE A 5 10.75 -12.63 -9.21
CA PHE A 5 11.46 -11.55 -8.52
C PHE A 5 11.56 -11.82 -7.02
N ALA A 6 10.44 -12.22 -6.41
CA ALA A 6 10.38 -12.55 -4.99
C ALA A 6 11.28 -13.75 -4.65
N GLU A 7 11.34 -14.76 -5.52
CA GLU A 7 12.20 -15.93 -5.32
C GLU A 7 13.69 -15.58 -5.41
N GLN A 8 14.11 -14.89 -6.48
CA GLN A 8 15.51 -14.52 -6.68
C GLN A 8 16.03 -13.55 -5.61
N HIS A 9 15.15 -12.73 -5.03
CA HIS A 9 15.47 -11.84 -3.92
C HIS A 9 15.05 -12.39 -2.55
N GLN A 10 14.76 -13.70 -2.45
CA GLN A 10 14.56 -14.41 -1.17
C GLN A 10 13.54 -13.71 -0.24
N PHE A 11 12.39 -13.34 -0.80
CA PHE A 11 11.33 -12.72 -0.01
C PHE A 11 10.80 -13.71 1.03
N THR A 12 10.62 -13.22 2.26
CA THR A 12 9.97 -14.01 3.31
C THR A 12 8.55 -14.38 2.92
N LYS A 13 8.13 -15.59 3.27
CA LYS A 13 6.79 -16.12 3.01
C LYS A 13 6.06 -16.35 4.34
N PRO A 14 4.75 -16.05 4.44
CA PRO A 14 3.86 -15.61 3.34
C PRO A 14 4.05 -14.17 2.90
N ASN A 15 4.54 -13.28 3.79
CA ASN A 15 4.69 -11.85 3.54
C ASN A 15 6.10 -11.37 3.90
N ASP A 16 6.65 -10.44 3.12
CA ASP A 16 7.93 -9.79 3.41
C ASP A 16 7.72 -8.30 3.71
N ASN A 17 7.96 -7.90 4.97
CA ASN A 17 7.78 -6.53 5.42
C ASN A 17 8.73 -5.54 4.71
N ARG A 18 9.90 -6.00 4.25
CA ARG A 18 10.84 -5.16 3.50
C ARG A 18 10.25 -4.80 2.14
N ALA A 19 9.69 -5.81 1.46
CA ALA A 19 9.03 -5.62 0.17
C ALA A 19 7.79 -4.73 0.27
N LEU A 20 6.90 -5.01 1.24
CA LEU A 20 5.70 -4.20 1.47
C LEU A 20 6.04 -2.76 1.88
N GLY A 21 7.06 -2.59 2.72
CA GLY A 21 7.58 -1.28 3.10
C GLY A 21 8.12 -0.50 1.89
N LEU A 22 8.88 -1.16 1.02
CA LEU A 22 9.42 -0.54 -0.21
C LEU A 22 8.31 -0.16 -1.20
N MET A 23 7.30 -1.01 -1.37
CA MET A 23 6.12 -0.71 -2.19
C MET A 23 5.37 0.52 -1.65
N SER A 24 5.15 0.58 -0.34
CA SER A 24 4.53 1.73 0.31
C SER A 24 5.37 3.00 0.16
N ARG A 25 6.69 2.94 0.40
CA ARG A 25 7.58 4.09 0.21
C ARG A 25 7.56 4.60 -1.23
N SER A 26 7.54 3.69 -2.21
CA SER A 26 7.44 4.04 -3.63
C SER A 26 6.11 4.74 -3.94
N ALA A 27 5.00 4.26 -3.37
CA ALA A 27 3.70 4.91 -3.50
C ALA A 27 3.62 6.29 -2.83
N HIS A 28 4.28 6.47 -1.67
CA HIS A 28 4.45 7.78 -1.06
C HIS A 28 5.13 8.75 -2.04
N SER A 29 6.22 8.35 -2.68
CA SER A 29 6.91 9.19 -3.67
C SER A 29 6.04 9.50 -4.89
N VAL A 30 5.17 8.59 -5.33
CA VAL A 30 4.19 8.88 -6.38
C VAL A 30 3.19 9.95 -5.93
N MET A 31 2.64 9.82 -4.73
CA MET A 31 1.70 10.82 -4.20
C MET A 31 2.37 12.17 -3.93
N GLU A 32 3.61 12.19 -3.44
CA GLU A 32 4.32 13.44 -3.12
C GLU A 32 4.76 14.22 -4.37
N GLU A 33 5.13 13.52 -5.45
CA GLU A 33 5.66 14.13 -6.68
C GLU A 33 4.60 14.38 -7.76
N LEU A 34 3.49 13.64 -7.74
CA LEU A 34 2.40 13.82 -8.70
C LEU A 34 1.24 14.60 -8.09
N GLU A 35 0.51 15.31 -8.94
CA GLU A 35 -0.62 16.14 -8.52
C GLU A 35 -1.94 15.36 -8.53
N ASP A 36 -2.90 15.87 -7.75
CA ASP A 36 -4.30 15.42 -7.73
C ASP A 36 -4.57 13.95 -7.34
N ILE A 37 -3.60 13.23 -6.78
CA ILE A 37 -3.88 11.91 -6.19
C ILE A 37 -4.55 12.11 -4.82
N ALA A 38 -5.77 11.59 -4.66
CA ALA A 38 -6.58 11.75 -3.46
C ALA A 38 -6.35 10.64 -2.43
N ILE A 39 -6.30 9.40 -2.90
CA ILE A 39 -6.08 8.19 -2.10
C ILE A 39 -5.30 7.18 -2.94
N ALA A 40 -4.46 6.40 -2.28
CA ALA A 40 -3.83 5.23 -2.90
C ALA A 40 -4.00 4.00 -2.00
N TYR A 41 -4.11 2.82 -2.59
CA TYR A 41 -4.25 1.55 -1.87
C TYR A 41 -3.30 0.52 -2.46
N GLY A 42 -2.55 -0.18 -1.61
CA GLY A 42 -1.60 -1.20 -2.03
C GLY A 42 -1.71 -2.49 -1.22
N GLN A 43 -1.50 -3.61 -1.91
CA GLN A 43 -1.47 -4.95 -1.34
C GLN A 43 -0.52 -5.84 -2.18
N SER A 44 0.17 -6.79 -1.55
CA SER A 44 1.14 -7.67 -2.22
C SER A 44 2.12 -6.87 -3.10
N ASP A 45 2.00 -6.98 -4.43
CA ASP A 45 2.85 -6.36 -5.44
C ASP A 45 2.09 -5.37 -6.35
N GLU A 46 0.90 -4.94 -5.95
CA GLU A 46 0.08 -3.94 -6.65
C GLU A 46 -0.17 -2.68 -5.82
N PHE A 47 -0.38 -1.57 -6.52
CA PHE A 47 -0.81 -0.29 -5.95
C PHE A 47 -1.79 0.40 -6.89
N SER A 48 -2.88 0.92 -6.34
CA SER A 48 -3.91 1.70 -7.03
C SER A 48 -3.81 3.16 -6.61
N PHE A 49 -3.83 4.07 -7.58
CA PHE A 49 -3.79 5.52 -7.32
C PHE A 49 -5.06 6.16 -7.88
N VAL A 50 -5.79 6.85 -7.01
CA VAL A 50 -7.04 7.51 -7.37
C VAL A 50 -6.78 8.99 -7.56
N PHE A 51 -6.92 9.46 -8.80
CA PHE A 51 -6.89 10.89 -9.10
C PHE A 51 -8.26 11.52 -8.82
N LYS A 52 -8.26 12.77 -8.36
CA LYS A 52 -9.47 13.57 -8.18
C LYS A 52 -10.30 13.62 -9.46
N ARG A 53 -11.62 13.61 -9.31
CA ARG A 53 -12.58 13.67 -10.42
C ARG A 53 -12.39 14.94 -11.23
N SER A 54 -12.19 16.07 -10.55
CA SER A 54 -11.99 17.40 -11.11
C SER A 54 -10.63 17.60 -11.79
N SER A 55 -9.70 16.64 -11.68
CA SER A 55 -8.33 16.82 -12.15
C SER A 55 -8.27 17.14 -13.64
N THR A 56 -7.52 18.20 -13.97
CA THR A 56 -7.20 18.58 -15.36
C THR A 56 -5.77 18.22 -15.74
N TRP A 57 -5.06 17.51 -14.86
CA TRP A 57 -3.66 17.16 -15.02
C TRP A 57 -3.42 16.40 -16.33
N PHE A 58 -2.40 16.82 -17.06
CA PHE A 58 -2.12 16.36 -18.43
C PHE A 58 -3.32 16.32 -19.40
N LYS A 59 -4.32 17.20 -19.21
CA LYS A 59 -5.59 17.18 -19.97
C LYS A 59 -6.27 15.80 -19.93
N ARG A 60 -6.15 15.08 -18.81
CA ARG A 60 -6.73 13.74 -18.57
C ARG A 60 -6.28 12.68 -19.58
N ARG A 61 -5.10 12.86 -20.18
CA ARG A 61 -4.53 11.87 -21.10
C ARG A 61 -4.13 10.62 -20.33
N ALA A 62 -4.88 9.53 -20.49
CA ALA A 62 -4.64 8.26 -19.81
C ALA A 62 -3.19 7.77 -19.95
N SER A 63 -2.59 7.91 -21.14
CA SER A 63 -1.18 7.54 -21.36
C SER A 63 -0.21 8.31 -20.49
N LYS A 64 -0.45 9.62 -20.24
CA LYS A 64 0.41 10.43 -19.37
C LYS A 64 0.25 10.03 -17.91
N LEU A 65 -0.98 9.90 -17.42
CA LEU A 65 -1.25 9.46 -16.05
C LEU A 65 -0.55 8.13 -15.76
N MET A 66 -0.77 7.14 -16.63
CA MET A 66 -0.18 5.81 -16.51
C MET A 66 1.35 5.84 -16.54
N THR A 67 1.96 6.50 -17.53
CA THR A 67 3.42 6.48 -17.66
C THR A 67 4.10 7.23 -16.53
N HIS A 68 3.53 8.33 -16.03
CA HIS A 68 4.11 9.10 -14.93
C HIS A 68 4.04 8.33 -13.61
N VAL A 69 2.90 7.68 -13.32
CA VAL A 69 2.78 6.80 -12.14
C VAL A 69 3.77 5.64 -12.25
N ALA A 70 3.77 4.91 -13.37
CA ALA A 70 4.63 3.75 -13.55
C ALA A 70 6.12 4.10 -13.50
N SER A 71 6.54 5.20 -14.14
CA SER A 71 7.94 5.64 -14.12
C SER A 71 8.39 6.07 -12.73
N GLN A 72 7.56 6.87 -12.04
CA GLN A 72 7.88 7.37 -10.71
C GLN A 72 7.91 6.25 -9.66
N PHE A 73 6.98 5.30 -9.77
CA PHE A 73 6.96 4.13 -8.90
C PHE A 73 8.19 3.24 -9.13
N SER A 74 8.50 2.93 -10.40
CA SER A 74 9.63 2.06 -10.75
C SER A 74 10.98 2.68 -10.34
N SER A 75 11.18 3.98 -10.58
CA SER A 75 12.40 4.68 -10.18
C SER A 75 12.54 4.72 -8.66
N SER A 76 11.46 5.01 -7.93
CA SER A 76 11.44 5.03 -6.47
C SER A 76 11.75 3.64 -5.89
N TYR A 77 11.20 2.59 -6.48
CA TYR A 77 11.43 1.21 -6.01
C TYR A 77 12.92 0.83 -6.08
N VAL A 78 13.61 1.19 -7.17
CA VAL A 78 15.05 0.95 -7.30
C VAL A 78 15.86 1.89 -6.38
N PHE A 79 15.47 3.16 -6.31
CA PHE A 79 16.17 4.18 -5.53
C PHE A 79 16.16 3.88 -4.04
N TYR A 80 15.01 3.50 -3.49
CA TYR A 80 14.83 3.22 -2.07
C TYR A 80 15.13 1.77 -1.68
N TRP A 81 15.50 0.90 -2.64
CA TRP A 81 15.77 -0.53 -2.39
C TRP A 81 16.72 -0.75 -1.20
N LYS A 82 17.84 -0.02 -1.17
CA LYS A 82 18.87 -0.15 -0.12
C LYS A 82 18.35 0.19 1.27
N GLU A 83 17.35 1.05 1.40
CA GLU A 83 16.76 1.42 2.70
C GLU A 83 15.98 0.27 3.33
N PHE A 84 15.41 -0.63 2.51
CA PHE A 84 14.57 -1.74 2.98
C PHE A 84 15.29 -3.10 2.94
N PHE A 85 16.16 -3.30 1.94
CA PHE A 85 16.86 -4.56 1.71
C PHE A 85 18.32 -4.54 2.17
N GLY A 86 18.81 -3.41 2.70
CA GLY A 86 20.17 -3.27 3.20
C GLY A 86 21.19 -3.54 2.10
N ASP A 87 22.13 -4.44 2.38
CA ASP A 87 23.21 -4.79 1.44
C ASP A 87 22.79 -5.83 0.37
N GLN A 88 21.57 -6.37 0.45
CA GLN A 88 21.09 -7.30 -0.58
C GLN A 88 20.95 -6.55 -1.91
N PRO A 89 21.70 -6.90 -2.97
CA PRO A 89 21.67 -6.18 -4.23
C PRO A 89 20.38 -6.49 -5.00
N ILE A 90 19.95 -5.53 -5.82
CA ILE A 90 18.94 -5.78 -6.83
C ILE A 90 19.57 -6.54 -7.99
N LEU A 91 19.08 -7.74 -8.27
CA LEU A 91 19.70 -8.64 -9.25
C LEU A 91 19.35 -8.26 -10.69
N TYR A 92 18.17 -7.67 -10.90
CA TYR A 92 17.71 -7.16 -12.18
C TYR A 92 16.64 -6.07 -11.97
N PRO A 93 16.49 -5.12 -12.90
CA PRO A 93 15.53 -4.04 -12.74
C PRO A 93 14.09 -4.59 -12.70
N PRO A 94 13.28 -4.18 -11.72
CA PRO A 94 11.89 -4.58 -11.62
C PRO A 94 11.06 -3.84 -12.67
N SER A 95 9.98 -4.48 -13.09
CA SER A 95 9.01 -3.90 -14.03
C SER A 95 7.62 -3.94 -13.42
N PHE A 96 6.86 -2.87 -13.66
CA PHE A 96 5.48 -2.72 -13.21
C PHE A 96 4.58 -2.52 -14.43
N ASP A 97 3.50 -3.29 -14.48
CA ASP A 97 2.40 -3.05 -15.41
C ASP A 97 1.49 -1.96 -14.86
N GLY A 98 0.84 -1.21 -15.74
CA GLY A 98 -0.05 -0.12 -15.38
C GLY A 98 -1.28 -0.11 -16.27
N ARG A 99 -2.42 0.25 -15.70
CA ARG A 99 -3.68 0.46 -16.44
C ARG A 99 -4.45 1.63 -15.85
N VAL A 100 -5.28 2.26 -16.68
CA VAL A 100 -6.17 3.34 -16.27
C VAL A 100 -7.61 2.84 -16.39
N ILE A 101 -8.37 2.99 -15.31
CA ILE A 101 -9.79 2.62 -15.24
C ILE A 101 -10.56 3.87 -14.82
N LEU A 102 -11.71 4.11 -15.44
CA LEU A 102 -12.58 5.23 -15.14
C LEU A 102 -13.79 4.75 -14.33
N TYR A 103 -14.05 5.39 -13.20
CA TYR A 103 -15.22 5.15 -12.38
C TYR A 103 -16.14 6.38 -12.44
N PRO A 104 -17.42 6.23 -12.84
CA PRO A 104 -18.32 7.37 -13.05
C PRO A 104 -18.91 7.93 -11.75
N SER A 105 -18.87 7.16 -10.66
CA SER A 105 -19.42 7.54 -9.35
C SER A 105 -18.47 7.15 -8.22
N ASN A 106 -18.61 7.83 -7.09
CA ASN A 106 -17.90 7.51 -5.86
C ASN A 106 -18.27 6.12 -5.35
N ARG A 107 -19.51 5.67 -5.58
CA ARG A 107 -19.93 4.30 -5.28
C ARG A 107 -19.09 3.27 -6.03
N ASN A 108 -18.93 3.40 -7.35
CA ASN A 108 -18.14 2.44 -8.12
C ASN A 108 -16.66 2.44 -7.73
N LEU A 109 -16.13 3.61 -7.37
CA LEU A 109 -14.77 3.74 -6.85
C LEU A 109 -14.60 3.03 -5.50
N ARG A 110 -15.55 3.22 -4.56
CA ARG A 110 -15.57 2.54 -3.27
C ARG A 110 -15.72 1.03 -3.44
N ASP A 111 -16.57 0.57 -4.34
CA ASP A 111 -16.72 -0.86 -4.68
C ASP A 111 -15.39 -1.43 -5.21
N TYR A 112 -14.67 -0.69 -6.05
CA TYR A 112 -13.35 -1.10 -6.53
C TYR A 112 -12.32 -1.25 -5.40
N LEU A 113 -12.19 -0.23 -4.54
CA LEU A 113 -11.25 -0.28 -3.41
C LEU A 113 -11.62 -1.39 -2.43
N SER A 114 -12.91 -1.59 -2.18
CA SER A 114 -13.44 -2.68 -1.37
C SER A 114 -13.08 -4.04 -1.97
N TRP A 115 -13.21 -4.19 -3.29
CA TRP A 115 -12.83 -5.40 -4.00
C TRP A 115 -11.33 -5.68 -3.88
N ARG A 116 -10.47 -4.66 -4.01
CA ARG A 116 -9.02 -4.80 -3.80
C ARG A 116 -8.68 -5.20 -2.37
N GLN A 117 -9.38 -4.68 -1.36
CA GLN A 117 -9.16 -5.06 0.03
C GLN A 117 -9.69 -6.45 0.38
N ALA A 118 -10.83 -6.85 -0.18
CA ALA A 118 -11.35 -8.21 -0.04
C ALA A 118 -10.40 -9.25 -0.66
N ASP A 119 -9.84 -8.94 -1.83
CA ASP A 119 -8.83 -9.77 -2.50
C ASP A 119 -7.56 -9.93 -1.63
N CYS A 120 -7.08 -8.83 -1.02
CA CYS A 120 -5.98 -8.87 -0.06
C CYS A 120 -6.26 -9.83 1.11
N HIS A 121 -7.46 -9.75 1.71
CA HIS A 121 -7.84 -10.63 2.81
C HIS A 121 -7.86 -12.11 2.41
N ILE A 122 -8.49 -12.43 1.27
CA ILE A 122 -8.60 -13.81 0.76
C ILE A 122 -7.21 -14.38 0.45
N ASN A 123 -6.39 -13.62 -0.28
CA ASN A 123 -5.05 -14.04 -0.69
C ASN A 123 -4.12 -14.18 0.53
N ASN A 124 -4.17 -13.26 1.48
CA ASN A 124 -3.35 -13.34 2.69
C ASN A 124 -3.75 -14.55 3.54
N LEU A 125 -5.05 -14.79 3.78
CA LEU A 125 -5.48 -15.98 4.53
C LEU A 125 -5.02 -17.27 3.85
N TYR A 126 -5.22 -17.40 2.54
CA TYR A 126 -4.75 -18.56 1.79
C TYR A 126 -3.23 -18.75 1.90
N ASN A 127 -2.45 -17.69 1.65
CA ASN A 127 -1.00 -17.74 1.67
C ASN A 127 -0.46 -18.06 3.08
N THR A 128 -1.07 -17.52 4.14
CA THR A 128 -0.66 -17.81 5.51
C THR A 128 -0.82 -19.29 5.82
N VAL A 129 -1.98 -19.90 5.50
CA VAL A 129 -2.17 -21.35 5.75
C VAL A 129 -1.23 -22.17 4.87
N PHE A 130 -1.15 -21.82 3.58
CA PHE A 130 -0.34 -22.53 2.60
C PHE A 130 1.14 -22.59 3.02
N TRP A 131 1.74 -21.45 3.35
CA TRP A 131 3.15 -21.41 3.77
C TRP A 131 3.38 -21.97 5.15
N THR A 132 2.39 -21.90 6.06
CA THR A 132 2.47 -22.59 7.35
C THR A 132 2.52 -24.11 7.17
N LEU A 133 1.68 -24.67 6.29
CA LEU A 133 1.69 -26.09 5.94
C LEU A 133 3.04 -26.51 5.34
N VAL A 134 3.60 -25.71 4.43
CA VAL A 134 4.90 -26.00 3.80
C VAL A 134 6.04 -25.91 4.81
N GLN A 135 6.09 -24.85 5.63
CA GLN A 135 7.25 -24.56 6.48
C GLN A 135 7.22 -25.28 7.84
N ARG A 136 6.04 -25.43 8.44
CA ARG A 136 5.88 -26.03 9.79
C ARG A 136 5.48 -27.49 9.74
N ALA A 137 4.58 -27.87 8.83
CA ALA A 137 4.18 -29.28 8.67
C ALA A 137 5.03 -30.05 7.65
N GLY A 138 5.94 -29.37 6.94
CA GLY A 138 6.88 -30.01 6.02
C GLY A 138 6.25 -30.54 4.74
N LEU A 139 5.06 -30.05 4.37
CA LEU A 139 4.38 -30.44 3.14
C LEU A 139 5.11 -29.86 1.93
N THR A 140 5.06 -30.58 0.82
CA THR A 140 5.41 -29.99 -0.48
C THR A 140 4.37 -28.96 -0.90
N THR A 141 4.73 -28.04 -1.79
CA THR A 141 3.80 -27.04 -2.34
C THR A 141 2.55 -27.68 -2.97
N ALA A 142 2.72 -28.79 -3.68
CA ALA A 142 1.62 -29.54 -4.29
C ALA A 142 0.69 -30.18 -3.24
N GLN A 143 1.25 -30.72 -2.14
CA GLN A 143 0.44 -31.29 -1.06
C GLN A 143 -0.32 -30.21 -0.30
N ALA A 144 0.30 -29.06 -0.06
CA ALA A 144 -0.36 -27.92 0.59
C ALA A 144 -1.50 -27.37 -0.27
N GLU A 145 -1.30 -27.28 -1.59
CA GLU A 145 -2.34 -26.84 -2.53
C GLU A 145 -3.53 -27.83 -2.55
N ASP A 146 -3.25 -29.14 -2.66
CA ASP A 146 -4.28 -30.18 -2.66
C ASP A 146 -5.07 -30.18 -1.33
N ARG A 147 -4.37 -30.00 -0.19
CA ARG A 147 -4.99 -29.91 1.14
C ARG A 147 -5.95 -28.72 1.27
N LEU A 148 -5.62 -27.59 0.65
CA LEU A 148 -6.43 -26.37 0.70
C LEU A 148 -7.50 -26.31 -0.39
N LYS A 149 -7.47 -27.22 -1.36
CA LYS A 149 -8.42 -27.26 -2.47
C LYS A 149 -9.85 -27.48 -1.96
N GLY A 150 -10.77 -26.60 -2.37
CA GLY A 150 -12.18 -26.66 -1.98
C GLY A 150 -12.48 -26.19 -0.55
N THR A 151 -11.47 -25.81 0.24
CA THR A 151 -11.69 -25.30 1.60
C THR A 151 -12.29 -23.89 1.57
N LEU A 152 -13.11 -23.58 2.57
CA LEU A 152 -13.67 -22.25 2.83
C LEU A 152 -12.73 -21.40 3.70
N ALA A 153 -13.13 -20.17 4.00
CA ALA A 153 -12.37 -19.30 4.89
C ALA A 153 -12.37 -19.81 6.35
N ALA A 154 -13.48 -20.38 6.81
CA ALA A 154 -13.59 -20.95 8.15
C ALA A 154 -12.61 -22.12 8.33
N ASP A 155 -12.58 -23.07 7.39
CA ASP A 155 -11.67 -24.21 7.41
C ASP A 155 -10.20 -23.78 7.46
N LYS A 156 -9.82 -22.74 6.70
CA LYS A 156 -8.45 -22.20 6.72
C LYS A 156 -8.08 -21.62 8.10
N ASN A 157 -8.99 -20.90 8.73
CA ASN A 157 -8.79 -20.40 10.09
C ASN A 157 -8.68 -21.55 11.10
N GLU A 158 -9.51 -22.58 10.94
CA GLU A 158 -9.49 -23.76 11.81
C GLU A 158 -8.19 -24.55 11.69
N ILE A 159 -7.64 -24.72 10.47
CA ILE A 159 -6.34 -25.34 10.24
C ILE A 159 -5.24 -24.53 10.95
N LEU A 160 -5.19 -23.21 10.76
CA LEU A 160 -4.21 -22.35 11.42
C LEU A 160 -4.27 -22.45 12.95
N PHE A 161 -5.47 -22.44 13.50
CA PHE A 161 -5.67 -22.45 14.94
C PHE A 161 -5.39 -23.83 15.56
N SER A 162 -6.02 -24.87 15.03
CA SER A 162 -6.00 -26.20 15.65
C SER A 162 -4.68 -26.94 15.43
N GLU A 163 -4.06 -26.80 14.26
CA GLU A 163 -2.83 -27.52 13.92
C GLU A 163 -1.56 -26.73 14.26
N PHE A 164 -1.64 -25.39 14.30
CA PHE A 164 -0.45 -24.53 14.44
C PHE A 164 -0.53 -23.49 15.57
N ASP A 165 -1.63 -23.42 16.31
CA ASP A 165 -1.89 -22.42 17.36
C ASP A 165 -1.72 -20.97 16.85
N ILE A 166 -2.10 -20.73 15.59
CA ILE A 166 -2.06 -19.41 14.94
C ILE A 166 -3.47 -18.85 14.86
N ASN A 167 -3.71 -17.75 15.58
CA ASN A 167 -4.92 -16.96 15.41
C ASN A 167 -4.71 -15.91 14.30
N TYR A 168 -5.31 -16.13 13.13
CA TYR A 168 -5.20 -15.21 11.99
C TYR A 168 -5.60 -13.78 12.33
N ASN A 169 -6.53 -13.54 13.25
CA ASN A 169 -6.94 -12.19 13.63
C ASN A 169 -5.84 -11.39 14.36
N ASN A 170 -4.82 -12.07 14.87
CA ASN A 170 -3.65 -11.45 15.49
C ASN A 170 -2.52 -11.18 14.48
N GLU A 171 -2.65 -11.63 13.23
CA GLU A 171 -1.71 -11.28 12.17
C GLU A 171 -1.71 -9.77 11.92
N SER A 172 -0.56 -9.27 11.45
CA SER A 172 -0.34 -7.85 11.20
C SER A 172 -1.45 -7.25 10.35
N ALA A 173 -1.96 -6.08 10.78
CA ALA A 173 -2.98 -5.36 10.02
C ALA A 173 -2.49 -5.00 8.62
N LEU A 174 -1.19 -4.72 8.45
CA LEU A 174 -0.55 -4.52 7.15
C LEU A 174 -0.79 -5.71 6.20
N HIS A 175 -0.69 -6.94 6.70
CA HIS A 175 -0.85 -8.15 5.90
C HIS A 175 -2.32 -8.45 5.62
N ARG A 176 -3.20 -8.21 6.60
CA ARG A 176 -4.64 -8.52 6.50
C ARG A 176 -5.45 -7.49 5.74
N LYS A 177 -5.04 -6.22 5.77
CA LYS A 177 -5.81 -5.08 5.27
C LYS A 177 -5.08 -4.27 4.20
N GLY A 178 -3.82 -4.56 3.92
CA GLY A 178 -3.01 -3.79 2.99
C GLY A 178 -2.59 -2.43 3.55
N THR A 179 -2.25 -1.51 2.65
CA THR A 179 -1.82 -0.15 2.99
C THR A 179 -2.65 0.87 2.23
N THR A 180 -3.35 1.72 2.95
CA THR A 180 -4.07 2.88 2.42
C THR A 180 -3.27 4.14 2.69
N LEU A 181 -3.06 4.97 1.67
CA LEU A 181 -2.35 6.24 1.74
C LEU A 181 -3.32 7.40 1.49
N ILE A 182 -3.37 8.35 2.41
CA ILE A 182 -4.21 9.56 2.31
C ILE A 182 -3.44 10.81 2.73
N TRP A 183 -3.92 11.98 2.31
CA TRP A 183 -3.35 13.25 2.72
C TRP A 183 -3.91 13.75 4.04
N GLU A 184 -3.03 13.99 5.01
CA GLU A 184 -3.41 14.60 6.29
C GLU A 184 -2.75 15.94 6.51
N LYS A 185 -3.49 16.88 7.11
CA LYS A 185 -2.91 18.13 7.62
C LYS A 185 -2.24 17.83 8.97
N ARG A 186 -0.94 18.03 9.06
CA ARG A 186 -0.18 17.94 10.30
C ARG A 186 0.52 19.25 10.62
N ASN A 187 0.46 19.62 11.89
CA ASN A 187 1.16 20.77 12.44
C ASN A 187 2.60 20.35 12.77
N GLU A 188 3.56 20.82 11.98
CA GLU A 188 4.99 20.62 12.24
C GLU A 188 5.54 21.86 12.95
N THR A 189 6.27 21.68 14.07
CA THR A 189 7.01 22.77 14.70
C THR A 189 8.35 22.90 14.02
N VAL A 190 8.54 24.01 13.29
CA VAL A 190 9.79 24.31 12.60
C VAL A 190 10.50 25.43 13.34
N THR A 191 11.74 25.21 13.73
CA THR A 191 12.59 26.25 14.32
C THR A 191 13.04 27.20 13.23
N LYS A 192 12.52 28.44 13.26
CA LYS A 192 12.93 29.49 12.32
C LYS A 192 14.00 30.35 12.98
N ARG A 193 15.10 30.59 12.26
CA ARG A 193 16.06 31.62 12.65
C ARG A 193 15.47 32.98 12.33
N MET A 194 15.34 33.82 13.34
CA MET A 194 14.93 35.21 13.20
C MET A 194 16.02 36.11 13.76
N LYS A 195 16.43 37.09 12.97
CA LYS A 195 17.38 38.13 13.38
C LYS A 195 16.67 39.48 13.27
N PRO A 196 16.14 40.02 14.39
CA PRO A 196 15.62 41.38 14.42
C PRO A 196 16.74 42.39 14.11
N PRO A 197 16.43 43.63 13.67
CA PRO A 197 17.44 44.61 13.30
C PRO A 197 18.47 44.95 14.39
N ASP A 198 18.10 44.78 15.68
CA ASP A 198 18.92 45.19 16.83
C ASP A 198 19.07 44.10 17.93
N GLU A 199 18.84 42.82 17.63
CA GLU A 199 18.99 41.73 18.62
C GLU A 199 19.78 40.53 18.08
N GLU A 200 20.34 39.73 19.00
CA GLU A 200 20.99 38.44 18.69
C GLU A 200 20.01 37.44 18.04
N GLU A 201 20.57 36.53 17.24
CA GLU A 201 19.80 35.52 16.51
C GLU A 201 19.00 34.63 17.48
N LYS A 202 17.68 34.68 17.36
CA LYS A 202 16.77 33.83 18.14
C LYS A 202 16.22 32.70 17.29
N HIS A 203 16.23 31.51 17.86
CA HIS A 203 15.58 30.32 17.32
C HIS A 203 14.15 30.27 17.84
N VAL A 204 13.18 30.64 17.00
CA VAL A 204 11.76 30.68 17.39
C VAL A 204 11.04 29.45 16.85
N PRO A 205 10.33 28.67 17.70
CA PRO A 205 9.48 27.58 17.23
C PRO A 205 8.25 28.16 16.52
N VAL A 206 8.07 27.83 15.24
CA VAL A 206 6.92 28.25 14.43
C VAL A 206 6.14 27.01 14.01
N ILE A 207 4.85 26.97 14.34
CA ILE A 207 3.96 25.89 13.91
C ILE A 207 3.56 26.15 12.45
N ARG A 208 3.84 25.18 11.56
CA ARG A 208 3.42 25.19 10.16
C ARG A 208 2.54 23.98 9.89
N SER A 209 1.31 24.23 9.43
CA SER A 209 0.44 23.18 8.90
C SER A 209 0.91 22.77 7.51
N ARG A 210 1.25 21.50 7.33
CA ARG A 210 1.61 20.90 6.04
C ARG A 210 0.74 19.68 5.76
N ARG A 211 0.43 19.45 4.49
CA ARG A 211 -0.18 18.19 4.05
C ARG A 211 0.92 17.15 3.86
N ARG A 212 0.75 15.98 4.48
CA ARG A 212 1.64 14.82 4.36
C ARG A 212 0.83 13.59 4.00
N VAL A 213 1.42 12.72 3.20
CA VAL A 213 0.85 11.40 2.91
C VAL A 213 1.04 10.52 4.15
N GLN A 214 -0.02 9.90 4.64
CA GLN A 214 -0.01 9.02 5.80
C GLN A 214 -0.55 7.65 5.45
N ALA A 215 0.10 6.62 6.01
CA ALA A 215 -0.25 5.23 5.82
C ALA A 215 -1.19 4.71 6.91
N TYR A 216 -2.21 3.97 6.48
CA TYR A 216 -3.24 3.35 7.29
C TYR A 216 -3.37 1.87 6.93
N HIS A 217 -3.60 1.03 7.95
CA HIS A 217 -3.82 -0.42 7.82
C HIS A 217 -5.17 -0.80 8.42
N CYS A 218 -6.23 -0.19 7.92
CA CYS A 218 -7.59 -0.32 8.45
C CYS A 218 -8.57 -0.81 7.38
N ASP A 219 -9.80 -1.08 7.80
CA ASP A 219 -10.88 -1.45 6.89
C ASP A 219 -11.36 -0.22 6.10
N ILE A 220 -11.33 -0.31 4.77
CA ILE A 220 -11.86 0.72 3.85
C ILE A 220 -13.11 0.22 3.11
N ILE A 221 -13.59 -0.98 3.44
CA ILE A 221 -14.81 -1.57 2.90
C ILE A 221 -16.03 -0.92 3.59
N GLY A 222 -16.01 -0.88 4.93
CA GLY A 222 -17.05 -0.25 5.74
C GLY A 222 -17.09 1.26 5.61
N ASP A 223 -18.19 1.87 6.07
CA ASP A 223 -18.40 3.32 6.00
C ASP A 223 -17.51 4.11 6.97
N GLN A 224 -17.08 3.52 8.08
CA GLN A 224 -16.32 4.20 9.14
C GLN A 224 -15.12 4.99 8.60
N PHE A 225 -14.28 4.37 7.76
CA PHE A 225 -13.12 5.04 7.19
C PHE A 225 -13.49 6.28 6.35
N TRP A 226 -14.58 6.19 5.59
CA TRP A 226 -15.05 7.26 4.71
C TRP A 226 -15.72 8.38 5.51
N GLU A 227 -16.39 8.05 6.62
CA GLU A 227 -16.96 9.02 7.56
C GLU A 227 -15.88 9.76 8.38
N GLU A 228 -14.79 9.07 8.75
CA GLU A 228 -13.63 9.67 9.42
C GLU A 228 -12.81 10.57 8.48
N HIS A 229 -12.88 10.31 7.17
CA HIS A 229 -12.12 11.04 6.16
C HIS A 229 -12.99 11.53 4.98
N PRO A 230 -13.98 12.42 5.23
CA PRO A 230 -14.95 12.84 4.22
C PRO A 230 -14.32 13.66 3.08
N ASP A 231 -13.17 14.28 3.32
CA ASP A 231 -12.46 15.14 2.37
C ASP A 231 -11.66 14.37 1.29
N ILE A 232 -11.64 13.03 1.34
CA ILE A 232 -10.88 12.22 0.37
C ILE A 232 -11.54 12.27 -1.01
N LEU A 233 -12.86 12.10 -1.08
CA LEU A 233 -13.59 12.04 -2.35
C LEU A 233 -14.32 13.35 -2.60
N GLU A 234 -14.22 13.85 -3.83
CA GLU A 234 -15.01 14.99 -4.28
C GLU A 234 -16.47 14.57 -4.47
N ASP A 235 -17.41 15.52 -4.37
CA ASP A 235 -18.82 15.26 -4.63
C ASP A 235 -19.01 14.66 -6.04
N ASP A 236 -20.00 13.78 -6.19
CA ASP A 236 -20.33 13.19 -7.49
C ASP A 236 -20.76 14.26 -8.52
N ASN A 237 -21.21 15.42 -8.04
CA ASN A 237 -21.68 16.55 -8.86
C ASN A 237 -20.59 17.56 -9.27
N CYS A 238 -19.32 17.33 -8.94
CA CYS A 238 -18.20 18.20 -9.32
C CYS A 238 -17.74 18.03 -10.77
#